data_AF-A0A3R9WF74-F1
#
_entry.id   AF-A0A3R9WF74-F1
#
_cell.length_a   1.000
_cell.length_b   1.000
_cell.length_c   1.000
_cell.angle_alpha   90.00
_cell.angle_beta   90.00
_cell.angle_gamma   90.00
#
_symmetry.space_group_name_H-M   'P 1'
#
loop_
_entity.id
_entity.type
_entity.pdbx_description
1 polymer ?
#
loop_
_entity_poly.entity_id
_entity_poly.type
_entity_poly.pdbx_seq_one_letter_code
_entity_poly.pdbx_strand_id
1 'polypeptide(L)'
;MSVSITKTNGHAAEITWEPGDDPHGHLARVVESDQLAYALQLLGGAKAGDDETPEAALQAAVHTTALARLLERRAAIQVVRLRDKFGMSWRQIAAAIHEDPDKQSTVRGQYESGRRHIGLG
;
A
#
# COMPACT_ATOMS: atom_id res chain seq x y z
N MET A 1 -1.29 -17.70 5.79
CA MET A 1 -0.25 -16.67 5.72
C MET A 1 -0.92 -15.31 5.84
N SER A 2 -0.82 -14.70 7.00
CA SER A 2 -1.51 -13.44 7.34
C SER A 2 -0.74 -12.69 8.41
N VAL A 3 -0.43 -11.43 8.15
CA VAL A 3 0.06 -10.49 9.17
C VAL A 3 -1.05 -10.27 10.19
N SER A 4 -0.69 -10.34 11.47
CA SER A 4 -1.62 -10.06 12.58
C SER A 4 -1.30 -8.70 13.20
N ILE A 5 -2.35 -7.91 13.47
CA ILE A 5 -2.26 -6.64 14.20
C ILE A 5 -3.09 -6.79 15.47
N THR A 6 -2.42 -6.80 16.61
CA THR A 6 -3.07 -6.87 17.93
C THR A 6 -3.20 -5.46 18.49
N LYS A 7 -4.42 -5.02 18.81
CA LYS A 7 -4.67 -3.74 19.47
C LYS A 7 -4.27 -3.86 20.94
N THR A 8 -3.20 -3.20 21.35
CA THR A 8 -2.81 -3.05 22.74
C THR A 8 -3.36 -1.71 23.20
N ASN A 9 -4.26 -1.68 24.20
CA ASN A 9 -5.01 -0.48 24.60
C ASN A 9 -4.14 0.80 24.65
N GLY A 10 -4.72 1.97 24.32
CA GLY A 10 -4.01 3.26 24.43
C GLY A 10 -3.18 3.67 23.22
N HIS A 11 -3.74 3.57 22.00
CA HIS A 11 -3.09 3.94 20.74
C HIS A 11 -1.84 3.12 20.38
N ALA A 12 -1.69 1.94 20.97
CA ALA A 12 -0.62 1.00 20.63
C ALA A 12 -1.16 -0.16 19.79
N ALA A 13 -0.28 -0.69 18.96
CA ALA A 13 -0.54 -1.89 18.18
C ALA A 13 0.74 -2.69 18.05
N GLU A 14 0.63 -4.01 18.18
CA GLU A 14 1.71 -4.95 17.90
C GLU A 14 1.47 -5.59 16.53
N ILE A 15 2.52 -5.58 15.70
CA ILE A 15 2.50 -6.18 14.36
C ILE A 15 3.40 -7.41 14.41
N THR A 16 2.84 -8.58 14.12
CA THR A 16 3.57 -9.84 14.12
C THR A 16 3.34 -10.58 12.80
N TRP A 17 4.42 -11.12 12.23
CA TRP A 17 4.39 -11.97 11.04
C TRP A 17 5.48 -13.04 11.13
N GLU A 18 5.24 -14.18 10.49
CA GLU A 18 6.23 -15.25 10.33
C GLU A 18 7.02 -15.04 9.02
N PRO A 19 8.23 -15.63 8.87
CA PRO A 19 8.99 -15.54 7.62
C PRO A 19 8.19 -15.98 6.37
N GLY A 20 7.29 -16.95 6.53
CA GLY A 20 6.40 -17.41 5.47
C GLY A 20 5.34 -16.39 5.05
N ASP A 21 4.99 -15.44 5.91
CA ASP A 21 4.01 -14.38 5.59
C ASP A 21 4.62 -13.28 4.71
N ASP A 22 5.95 -13.17 4.67
CA ASP A 22 6.69 -12.18 3.88
C ASP A 22 7.72 -12.82 2.93
N PRO A 23 7.29 -13.67 1.98
CA PRO A 23 8.20 -14.40 1.09
C PRO A 23 9.03 -13.48 0.17
N HIS A 24 8.66 -12.21 0.07
CA HIS A 24 9.35 -11.21 -0.76
C HIS A 24 10.06 -10.12 0.07
N GLY A 25 10.02 -10.20 1.41
CA GLY A 25 10.69 -9.24 2.30
C GLY A 25 10.11 -7.82 2.28
N HIS A 26 8.87 -7.64 1.82
CA HIS A 26 8.26 -6.30 1.72
C HIS A 26 7.78 -5.79 3.07
N LEU A 27 7.23 -6.67 3.91
CA LEU A 27 6.77 -6.29 5.24
C LEU A 27 7.96 -5.95 6.13
N ALA A 28 8.96 -6.83 6.17
CA ALA A 28 10.21 -6.60 6.90
C ALA A 28 10.84 -5.27 6.48
N ARG A 29 10.99 -5.04 5.17
CA ARG A 29 11.51 -3.77 4.65
C ARG A 29 10.70 -2.56 5.14
N VAL A 30 9.37 -2.59 5.03
CA VAL A 30 8.52 -1.43 5.38
C VAL A 30 8.58 -1.12 6.88
N VAL A 31 8.70 -2.15 7.73
CA VAL A 31 8.80 -1.99 9.17
C VAL A 31 10.21 -1.55 9.60
N GLU A 32 11.26 -2.16 9.04
CA GLU A 32 12.66 -1.89 9.42
C GLU A 32 13.22 -0.58 8.86
N SER A 33 12.66 -0.07 7.76
CA SER A 33 13.15 1.17 7.12
C SER A 33 12.34 2.42 7.48
N ASP A 34 11.66 2.43 8.63
CA ASP A 34 10.81 3.52 9.14
C ASP A 34 9.66 3.97 8.21
N GLN A 35 9.47 3.31 7.05
CA GLN A 35 8.44 3.67 6.08
C GLN A 35 7.04 3.63 6.68
N LEU A 36 6.77 2.61 7.51
CA LEU A 36 5.51 2.49 8.23
C LEU A 36 5.33 3.61 9.25
N ALA A 37 6.39 3.96 9.99
CA ALA A 37 6.32 5.01 11.02
C ALA A 37 6.01 6.37 10.40
N TYR A 38 6.72 6.76 9.33
CA TYR A 38 6.45 8.02 8.61
C TYR A 38 5.04 8.09 8.03
N ALA A 39 4.55 6.99 7.44
CA ALA A 39 3.20 6.95 6.89
C ALA A 39 2.12 7.07 7.97
N LEU A 40 2.29 6.38 9.11
CA LEU A 40 1.37 6.49 10.25
C LEU A 40 1.39 7.90 10.86
N GLN A 41 2.56 8.53 10.95
CA GLN A 41 2.69 9.92 11.41
C GLN A 41 1.92 10.89 10.50
N LEU A 42 2.02 10.71 9.18
CA LEU A 42 1.28 11.54 8.22
C LEU A 42 -0.23 11.32 8.32
N LEU A 43 -0.69 10.06 8.45
CA LEU A 43 -2.11 9.73 8.64
C LEU A 43 -2.66 10.25 9.97
N GLY A 44 -1.82 10.32 11.01
CA GLY A 44 -2.15 10.93 12.29
C GLY A 44 -2.29 12.46 12.24
N GLY A 45 -2.02 13.07 11.08
CA GLY A 45 -2.11 14.52 10.90
C GLY A 45 -1.03 15.28 11.65
N ALA A 46 0.11 14.64 11.93
CA ALA A 46 1.25 15.33 12.53
C ALA A 46 1.62 16.54 11.66
N LYS A 47 1.54 17.73 12.24
CA LYS A 47 2.02 18.94 11.59
C LYS A 47 3.54 18.90 11.61
N ALA A 48 4.17 19.28 10.51
CA ALA A 48 5.56 19.71 10.52
C ALA A 48 5.72 20.71 11.67
N GLY A 49 6.54 20.36 12.66
CA GLY A 49 6.81 21.27 13.77
C GLY A 49 7.63 22.46 13.27
N ASP A 50 7.60 23.57 13.99
CA ASP A 50 8.41 24.75 13.66
C ASP A 50 9.93 24.46 13.70
N ASP A 51 10.32 23.32 14.30
CA ASP A 51 11.70 22.81 14.36
C ASP A 51 12.03 21.75 13.28
N GLU A 52 11.15 21.54 12.29
CA GLU A 52 11.40 20.58 11.21
C GLU A 52 12.55 21.04 10.30
N THR A 53 13.61 20.24 10.21
CA THR A 53 14.72 20.51 9.30
C THR A 53 14.38 20.07 7.87
N PRO A 54 14.94 20.72 6.83
CA PRO A 54 14.75 20.29 5.44
C PRO A 54 15.12 18.82 5.20
N GLU A 55 16.14 18.30 5.89
CA GLU A 55 16.57 16.92 5.80
C GLU A 55 15.51 15.95 6.36
N ALA A 56 14.90 16.30 7.50
CA ALA A 56 13.84 15.49 8.11
C ALA A 56 12.59 15.46 7.22
N ALA A 57 12.19 16.62 6.67
CA ALA A 57 11.08 16.73 5.73
C ALA A 57 11.31 15.90 4.45
N LEU A 58 12.53 15.94 3.90
CA LEU A 58 12.91 15.15 2.73
C LEU A 58 12.85 13.64 3.03
N GLN A 59 13.38 13.21 4.18
CA GLN A 59 13.30 11.79 4.58
C GLN A 59 11.84 11.33 4.69
N ALA A 60 10.99 12.10 5.38
CA ALA A 60 9.57 11.78 5.49
C ALA A 60 8.88 11.64 4.13
N ALA A 61 9.18 12.55 3.19
CA ALA A 61 8.66 12.50 1.82
C ALA A 61 9.15 11.25 1.05
N VAL A 62 10.44 10.91 1.17
CA VAL A 62 11.03 9.73 0.51
C VAL A 62 10.39 8.43 1.03
N HIS A 63 10.32 8.26 2.35
CA HIS A 63 9.80 7.05 2.98
C HIS A 63 8.30 6.87 2.69
N THR A 64 7.51 7.94 2.82
CA THR A 64 6.07 7.91 2.53
C THR A 64 5.81 7.60 1.04
N THR A 65 6.54 8.25 0.14
CA THR A 65 6.40 8.02 -1.31
C THR A 65 6.80 6.59 -1.69
N ALA A 66 7.85 6.05 -1.06
CA ALA A 66 8.27 4.66 -1.30
C ALA A 66 7.18 3.67 -0.89
N LEU A 67 6.55 3.86 0.28
CA LEU A 67 5.46 3.00 0.73
C LEU A 67 4.22 3.15 -0.17
N ALA A 68 3.83 4.38 -0.53
CA ALA A 68 2.70 4.63 -1.42
C ALA A 68 2.88 3.90 -2.76
N ARG A 69 4.06 4.01 -3.39
CA ARG A 69 4.37 3.30 -4.65
C ARG A 69 4.33 1.78 -4.48
N LEU A 70 4.81 1.26 -3.35
CA LEU A 70 4.74 -0.18 -3.08
C LEU A 70 3.28 -0.64 -2.99
N LEU A 71 2.44 0.09 -2.25
CA LEU A 71 1.01 -0.20 -2.11
C LEU A 71 0.27 -0.09 -3.45
N GLU A 72 0.55 0.93 -4.26
CA GLU A 72 -0.01 1.10 -5.61
C GLU A 72 0.30 -0.10 -6.52
N ARG A 73 1.56 -0.56 -6.54
CA ARG A 73 1.97 -1.75 -7.30
C ARG A 73 1.20 -2.98 -6.84
N ARG A 74 1.03 -3.15 -5.53
CA ARG A 74 0.30 -4.30 -4.96
C ARG A 74 -1.19 -4.22 -5.26
N ALA A 75 -1.79 -3.03 -5.20
CA ALA A 75 -3.18 -2.81 -5.60
C ALA A 75 -3.40 -3.15 -7.08
N ALA A 76 -2.50 -2.73 -7.97
CA ALA A 76 -2.55 -3.07 -9.39
C ALA A 76 -2.52 -4.59 -9.64
N ILE A 77 -1.70 -5.34 -8.90
CA ILE A 77 -1.66 -6.81 -8.96
C ILE A 77 -3.00 -7.42 -8.49
N GLN A 78 -3.63 -6.85 -7.46
CA GLN A 78 -4.96 -7.32 -7.02
C GLN A 78 -6.01 -7.11 -8.12
N VAL A 79 -5.97 -5.99 -8.86
CA VAL A 79 -6.86 -5.75 -10.00
C VAL A 79 -6.70 -6.84 -11.07
N VAL A 80 -5.47 -7.23 -11.40
CA VAL A 80 -5.23 -8.36 -12.32
C VAL A 80 -5.85 -9.64 -11.80
N ARG A 81 -5.66 -9.96 -10.51
CA ARG A 81 -6.26 -11.14 -9.89
C ARG A 81 -7.79 -11.12 -9.92
N LEU A 82 -8.42 -9.97 -9.62
CA LEU A 82 -9.88 -9.80 -9.69
C LEU A 82 -10.40 -10.03 -11.11
N ARG A 83 -9.67 -9.53 -12.11
CA ARG A 83 -10.05 -9.71 -13.51
C ARG A 83 -9.86 -11.14 -13.99
N ASP A 84 -8.65 -11.67 -13.85
CA ASP A 84 -8.23 -12.89 -14.55
C ASP A 84 -8.63 -14.15 -13.78
N LYS A 85 -8.53 -14.13 -12.45
CA LYS A 85 -8.86 -15.30 -11.61
C LYS A 85 -10.34 -15.37 -11.27
N PHE A 86 -10.97 -14.23 -11.02
CA PHE A 86 -12.36 -14.16 -10.54
C PHE A 86 -13.35 -13.67 -11.59
N GLY A 87 -12.89 -13.30 -12.79
CA GLY A 87 -13.76 -12.94 -13.91
C GLY A 87 -14.56 -11.65 -13.73
N MET A 88 -14.21 -10.80 -12.75
CA MET A 88 -14.98 -9.59 -12.46
C MET A 88 -14.93 -8.60 -13.63
N SER A 89 -16.04 -7.94 -13.91
CA SER A 89 -16.10 -6.88 -14.92
C SER A 89 -15.39 -5.60 -14.45
N TRP A 90 -14.91 -4.79 -15.39
CA TRP A 90 -14.30 -3.49 -15.07
C TRP A 90 -15.22 -2.58 -14.26
N ARG A 91 -16.51 -2.60 -14.57
CA ARG A 91 -17.54 -1.83 -13.85
C ARG A 91 -17.66 -2.28 -12.40
N GLN A 92 -17.68 -3.59 -12.14
CA GLN A 92 -17.74 -4.13 -10.77
C GLN A 92 -16.48 -3.77 -9.97
N ILE A 93 -15.30 -3.88 -10.58
CA ILE A 93 -14.04 -3.53 -9.91
C ILE A 93 -13.98 -2.02 -9.62
N ALA A 94 -14.37 -1.18 -10.58
CA ALA A 94 -14.38 0.28 -10.41
C ALA A 94 -15.36 0.72 -9.30
N ALA A 95 -16.56 0.14 -9.28
CA ALA A 95 -17.53 0.38 -8.22
C ALA A 95 -17.00 -0.02 -6.83
N ALA A 96 -16.25 -1.13 -6.73
CA ALA A 96 -15.75 -1.62 -5.45
C ALA A 96 -14.52 -0.86 -4.93
N ILE A 97 -13.59 -0.47 -5.81
CA ILE A 97 -12.31 0.14 -5.41
C ILE A 97 -12.39 1.66 -5.35
N HIS A 98 -13.15 2.27 -6.26
CA HIS A 98 -13.22 3.73 -6.41
C HIS A 98 -14.58 4.32 -6.05
N GLU A 99 -15.51 3.49 -5.57
CA GLU A 99 -16.89 3.87 -5.26
C GLU A 99 -17.60 4.51 -6.47
N ASP A 100 -17.11 4.22 -7.68
CA ASP A 100 -17.51 4.88 -8.92
C ASP A 100 -17.42 3.87 -10.09
N PRO A 101 -18.57 3.37 -10.59
CA PRO A 101 -18.61 2.39 -11.67
C PRO A 101 -18.16 2.93 -13.03
N ASP A 102 -17.97 4.25 -13.17
CA ASP A 102 -17.60 4.89 -14.43
C ASP A 102 -16.08 5.07 -14.55
N LYS A 103 -15.30 4.86 -13.48
CA LYS A 103 -13.82 4.81 -13.47
C LYS A 103 -13.21 3.54 -14.07
N GLN A 104 -13.87 2.95 -15.07
CA GLN A 104 -13.40 1.72 -15.73
C GLN A 104 -12.08 1.91 -16.46
N SER A 105 -11.83 3.11 -17.01
CA SER A 105 -10.55 3.45 -17.66
C SER A 105 -9.40 3.45 -16.66
N THR A 106 -9.61 4.00 -15.45
CA THR A 106 -8.64 3.97 -14.35
C THR A 106 -8.30 2.54 -13.96
N VAL A 107 -9.32 1.68 -13.77
CA VAL A 107 -9.12 0.27 -13.44
C VAL A 107 -8.39 -0.48 -14.56
N ARG A 108 -8.70 -0.21 -15.83
CA ARG A 108 -7.93 -0.79 -16.95
C ARG A 108 -6.46 -0.34 -16.91
N GLY A 109 -6.19 0.92 -16.61
CA GLY A 109 -4.82 1.41 -16.43
C GLY A 109 -4.08 0.69 -15.30
N GLN A 110 -4.75 0.47 -14.16
CA GLN A 110 -4.21 -0.33 -13.04
C GLN A 110 -3.96 -1.78 -13.46
N TYR A 111 -4.86 -2.39 -14.21
CA TYR A 111 -4.71 -3.75 -14.73
C TYR A 111 -3.46 -3.87 -15.62
N GLU A 112 -3.29 -2.98 -16.60
CA GLU A 112 -2.11 -2.99 -17.48
C GLU A 112 -0.81 -2.75 -16.71
N SER A 113 -0.83 -1.85 -15.71
CA SER A 113 0.31 -1.68 -14.80
C SER A 113 0.60 -2.96 -14.01
N GLY A 114 -0.44 -3.61 -13.50
CA GLY A 114 -0.34 -4.85 -12.74
C GLY A 114 0.27 -5.98 -13.57
N ARG A 115 -0.17 -6.15 -14.83
CA ARG A 115 0.37 -7.14 -15.77
C ARG A 115 1.87 -6.97 -15.99
N ARG A 116 2.33 -5.72 -16.19
CA ARG A 116 3.76 -5.41 -16.32
C ARG A 116 4.54 -5.78 -15.06
N HIS A 117 3.97 -5.59 -13.87
CA HIS A 117 4.63 -5.95 -12.61
C HIS A 117 4.76 -7.46 -12.36
N ILE A 118 3.91 -8.28 -12.99
CA ILE A 118 3.96 -9.75 -12.88
C ILE A 118 4.55 -10.42 -14.13
N GLY A 119 5.11 -9.65 -15.07
CA GLY A 119 5.79 -10.17 -16.26
C GLY A 119 4.84 -10.66 -17.37
N LEU A 120 3.60 -10.18 -17.42
CA LEU A 120 2.59 -10.55 -18.42
C LEU A 120 2.30 -9.43 -19.45
N GLY A 121 3.16 -8.42 -19.54
CA GLY A 121 2.98 -7.23 -20.38
C GLY A 121 4.18 -6.95 -21.27
#